data_AF-A0A0D9XFZ8-F1
#
_entry.id   AF-A0A0D9XFZ8-F1
#
_cell.length_a   1.000
_cell.length_b   1.000
_cell.length_c   1.000
_cell.angle_alpha   90.00
_cell.angle_beta   90.00
_cell.angle_gamma   90.00
#
_symmetry.space_group_name_H-M   'P 1'
#
loop_
_entity.id
_entity.type
_entity.pdbx_description
1 polymer ?
#
loop_
_entity_poly.entity_id
_entity_poly.type
_entity_poly.pdbx_seq_one_letter_code
_entity_poly.pdbx_strand_id
1 'polypeptide(L)'
;MDRKAQLCDTHCRARRRRRRLATALLAAAFTLLLHNPSERAALLYDGLACYASYRGEPVTPPARLPPVAQDRGADVAVTSPLLGGGGVPVSEDTARALEADCVARRVRLRLVVMGRVKYRSGPFRTGWRDLYVRCDVIFGLSTEADGGGGDVPLLEYPRCAVDA
;
A
#
# COMPACT_ATOMS: atom_id res chain seq x y z
N MET A 1 36.87 -28.32 -1.05
CA MET A 1 36.20 -27.00 -1.13
C MET A 1 34.69 -27.05 -0.83
N ASP A 2 34.15 -28.10 -0.16
CA ASP A 2 32.69 -28.35 -0.13
C ASP A 2 31.94 -28.12 1.19
N ARG A 3 32.63 -27.97 2.33
CA ARG A 3 31.94 -27.85 3.63
C ARG A 3 31.13 -26.55 3.78
N LYS A 4 31.56 -25.45 3.16
CA LYS A 4 30.88 -24.14 3.23
C LYS A 4 29.57 -24.13 2.43
N ALA A 5 29.54 -24.80 1.27
CA ALA A 5 28.35 -24.93 0.44
C ALA A 5 27.27 -25.75 1.16
N GLN A 6 27.66 -26.86 1.80
CA GLN A 6 26.73 -27.74 2.50
C GLN A 6 26.14 -27.10 3.77
N LEU A 7 26.91 -26.28 4.49
CA LEU A 7 26.41 -25.47 5.61
C LEU A 7 25.39 -24.41 5.15
N CYS A 8 25.65 -23.72 4.03
CA CYS A 8 24.72 -22.75 3.46
C CYS A 8 23.40 -23.41 3.02
N ASP A 9 23.50 -24.58 2.39
CA ASP A 9 22.34 -25.32 1.88
C ASP A 9 21.49 -25.91 3.02
N THR A 10 22.14 -26.35 4.11
CA THR A 10 21.45 -26.80 5.33
C THR A 10 20.76 -25.63 6.05
N HIS A 11 21.37 -24.44 6.05
CA HIS A 11 20.77 -23.22 6.61
C HIS A 11 19.59 -22.71 5.76
N CYS A 12 19.67 -22.82 4.43
CA CYS A 12 18.59 -22.51 3.50
C CYS A 12 17.42 -23.51 3.62
N ARG A 13 17.72 -24.82 3.74
CA ARG A 13 16.71 -25.87 3.99
C ARG A 13 16.09 -25.77 5.39
N ALA A 14 16.85 -25.34 6.40
CA ALA A 14 16.33 -25.04 7.73
C ALA A 14 15.42 -23.80 7.73
N ARG A 15 15.72 -22.75 6.96
CA ARG A 15 14.80 -21.61 6.72
C ARG A 15 13.57 -21.97 5.89
N ARG A 16 13.65 -23.02 5.06
CA ARG A 16 12.52 -23.65 4.34
C ARG A 16 11.79 -24.70 5.18
N ARG A 17 12.07 -24.85 6.47
CA ARG A 17 11.21 -25.63 7.37
C ARG A 17 9.90 -24.87 7.55
N ARG A 18 8.91 -25.21 6.70
CA ARG A 18 7.48 -24.94 6.87
C ARG A 18 7.19 -23.55 7.42
N ARG A 19 7.42 -22.50 6.63
CA ARG A 19 6.63 -21.27 6.84
C ARG A 19 5.19 -21.66 6.54
N ARG A 20 4.42 -21.98 7.59
CA ARG A 20 2.97 -22.10 7.47
C ARG A 20 2.50 -20.71 7.04
N LEU A 21 1.84 -20.66 5.89
CA LEU A 21 1.24 -19.44 5.39
C LEU A 21 -0.17 -19.40 5.94
N ALA A 22 -0.53 -18.26 6.51
CA ALA A 22 -1.90 -17.91 6.84
C ALA A 22 -2.46 -17.05 5.70
N THR A 23 -3.78 -16.92 5.64
CA THR A 23 -4.46 -16.14 4.60
C THR A 23 -5.04 -14.89 5.22
N ALA A 24 -4.61 -13.71 4.77
CA ALA A 24 -5.24 -12.45 5.16
C ALA A 24 -6.47 -12.17 4.29
N LEU A 25 -7.64 -12.01 4.93
CA LEU A 25 -8.90 -11.63 4.30
C LEU A 25 -9.31 -10.23 4.77
N LEU A 26 -8.58 -9.22 4.30
CA LEU A 26 -8.88 -7.82 4.58
C LEU A 26 -9.54 -7.17 3.36
N ALA A 27 -10.58 -6.38 3.60
CA ALA A 27 -11.19 -5.50 2.60
C ALA A 27 -11.14 -4.05 3.10
N ALA A 28 -10.61 -3.13 2.29
CA ALA A 28 -10.53 -1.72 2.63
C ALA A 28 -10.56 -0.84 1.37
N ALA A 29 -11.15 0.35 1.47
CA ALA A 29 -11.07 1.37 0.44
C ALA A 29 -10.36 2.60 1.02
N PHE A 30 -9.61 3.31 0.18
CA PHE A 30 -8.82 4.46 0.59
C PHE A 30 -9.03 5.61 -0.39
N THR A 31 -9.02 6.83 0.12
CA THR A 31 -9.00 8.04 -0.72
C THR A 31 -7.68 8.74 -0.52
N LEU A 32 -6.95 8.96 -1.61
CA LEU A 32 -5.67 9.65 -1.61
C LEU A 32 -5.91 11.10 -2.05
N LEU A 33 -5.44 12.06 -1.25
CA LEU A 33 -5.39 13.46 -1.66
C LEU A 33 -3.98 13.77 -2.17
N LEU A 34 -3.87 14.04 -3.46
CA LEU A 34 -2.61 14.40 -4.10
C LEU A 34 -2.57 15.91 -4.25
N HIS A 35 -1.51 16.54 -3.73
CA HIS A 35 -1.23 17.95 -3.91
C HIS A 35 -0.07 18.14 -4.89
N ASN A 36 -0.26 18.97 -5.91
CA ASN A 36 0.81 19.35 -6.84
C ASN A 36 1.43 20.67 -6.38
N PRO A 37 2.60 20.67 -5.73
CA PRO A 37 3.24 21.89 -5.26
C PRO A 37 3.82 22.74 -6.41
N SER A 38 3.82 22.24 -7.65
CA SER A 38 4.34 22.97 -8.80
C SER A 38 3.29 23.91 -9.38
N GLU A 39 3.56 25.20 -9.27
CA GLU A 39 2.78 26.26 -9.95
C GLU A 39 3.03 26.35 -11.46
N ARG A 40 3.98 25.55 -11.97
CA ARG A 40 4.48 25.65 -13.36
C ARG A 40 4.20 24.42 -14.21
N ALA A 41 4.08 23.24 -13.59
CA ALA A 41 3.93 21.98 -14.30
C ALA A 41 2.63 21.29 -13.89
N ALA A 42 1.87 20.84 -14.89
CA ALA A 42 0.82 19.86 -14.70
C ALA A 42 1.44 18.45 -14.60
N LEU A 43 0.76 17.56 -13.88
CA LEU A 43 1.15 16.17 -13.67
C LEU A 43 0.15 15.25 -14.35
N LEU A 44 0.66 14.22 -15.00
CA LEU A 44 -0.12 13.11 -15.53
C LEU A 44 0.36 11.83 -14.89
N TYR A 45 -0.56 11.11 -14.26
CA TYR A 45 -0.33 9.82 -13.64
C TYR A 45 -0.93 8.71 -14.49
N ASP A 46 -0.18 7.65 -14.71
CA ASP A 46 -0.60 6.49 -15.49
C ASP A 46 -0.08 5.18 -14.90
N GLY A 47 -0.81 4.08 -15.15
CA GLY A 47 -0.45 2.76 -14.67
C GLY A 47 -0.40 2.67 -13.14
N LEU A 48 -1.19 3.48 -12.45
CA LEU A 48 -1.26 3.50 -10.99
C LEU A 48 -1.84 2.17 -10.47
N ALA A 49 -1.20 1.61 -9.46
CA ALA A 49 -1.65 0.43 -8.74
C ALA A 49 -1.35 0.60 -7.25
N CYS A 50 -2.24 0.13 -6.38
CA CYS A 50 -2.08 0.25 -4.94
C CYS A 50 -2.35 -1.08 -4.23
N TYR A 51 -1.68 -1.29 -3.11
CA TYR A 51 -1.90 -2.42 -2.22
C TYR A 51 -1.57 -2.03 -0.78
N ALA A 52 -2.16 -2.72 0.18
CA ALA A 52 -1.84 -2.59 1.59
C ALA A 52 -0.85 -3.68 2.02
N SER A 53 0.06 -3.30 2.90
CA SER A 53 1.02 -4.20 3.54
C SER A 53 0.96 -4.04 5.06
N TYR A 54 1.19 -5.13 5.78
CA TYR A 54 1.33 -5.16 7.23
C TYR A 54 2.69 -5.74 7.59
N ARG A 55 3.48 -5.01 8.39
CA ARG A 55 4.85 -5.40 8.78
C ARG A 55 5.77 -5.79 7.60
N GLY A 56 5.54 -5.20 6.43
CA GLY A 56 6.32 -5.44 5.21
C GLY A 56 5.84 -6.62 4.36
N GLU A 57 4.76 -7.28 4.75
CA GLU A 57 4.10 -8.32 3.94
C GLU A 57 2.81 -7.79 3.32
N PRO A 58 2.54 -8.04 2.03
CA PRO A 58 1.29 -7.63 1.40
C PRO A 58 0.12 -8.36 2.03
N VAL A 59 -0.92 -7.63 2.41
CA VAL A 59 -2.16 -8.19 2.99
C VAL A 59 -3.33 -8.11 2.02
N THR A 60 -3.23 -7.30 0.97
CA THR A 60 -4.22 -7.21 -0.11
C THR A 60 -3.55 -7.41 -1.46
N PRO A 61 -4.29 -7.94 -2.46
CA PRO A 61 -3.80 -7.94 -3.83
C PRO A 61 -3.66 -6.50 -4.35
N PRO A 62 -2.78 -6.26 -5.34
CA PRO A 62 -2.67 -4.96 -5.98
C PRO A 62 -3.91 -4.68 -6.82
N ALA A 63 -4.52 -3.51 -6.61
CA ALA A 63 -5.63 -3.02 -7.40
C ALA A 63 -5.18 -1.84 -8.27
N ARG A 64 -5.67 -1.80 -9.52
CA ARG A 64 -5.37 -0.71 -10.45
C ARG A 64 -6.22 0.51 -10.15
N LEU A 65 -5.59 1.67 -10.22
CA LEU A 65 -6.23 2.97 -10.10
C LEU A 65 -6.43 3.59 -11.49
N PRO A 66 -7.47 4.42 -11.66
CA PRO A 66 -7.65 5.16 -12.91
C PRO A 66 -6.47 6.12 -13.14
N PRO A 67 -6.15 6.46 -14.41
CA PRO A 67 -5.20 7.52 -14.70
C PRO A 67 -5.75 8.86 -14.22
N VAL A 68 -4.85 9.72 -13.76
CA VAL A 68 -5.22 11.00 -13.12
C VAL A 68 -4.40 12.10 -13.76
N ALA A 69 -5.06 13.20 -14.12
CA ALA A 69 -4.40 14.42 -14.54
C ALA A 69 -4.61 15.48 -13.45
N GLN A 70 -3.55 16.20 -13.13
CA GLN A 70 -3.56 17.23 -12.11
C GLN A 70 -2.94 18.50 -12.67
N ASP A 71 -3.70 19.59 -12.62
CA ASP A 71 -3.22 20.89 -13.05
C ASP A 71 -2.18 21.45 -12.07
N ARG A 72 -1.51 22.52 -12.50
CA ARG A 72 -0.54 23.26 -11.68
C ARG A 72 -1.20 23.80 -10.41
N GLY A 73 -0.54 23.62 -9.25
CA GLY A 73 -1.04 24.08 -7.95
C GLY A 73 -2.37 23.46 -7.49
N ALA A 74 -2.92 22.49 -8.23
CA ALA A 74 -4.23 21.91 -7.94
C ALA A 74 -4.12 20.75 -6.94
N ASP A 75 -5.24 20.43 -6.30
CA ASP A 75 -5.43 19.23 -5.49
C ASP A 75 -6.38 18.26 -6.22
N VAL A 76 -6.09 16.97 -6.18
CA VAL A 76 -6.97 15.94 -6.73
C VAL A 76 -7.12 14.80 -5.73
N ALA A 77 -8.37 14.42 -5.48
CA ALA A 77 -8.70 13.22 -4.72
C ALA A 77 -8.82 12.01 -5.65
N VAL A 78 -8.14 10.92 -5.30
CA VAL A 78 -8.15 9.66 -6.04
C VAL A 78 -8.61 8.56 -5.10
N THR A 79 -9.81 8.05 -5.36
CA THR A 79 -10.39 6.95 -4.58
C THR A 79 -9.92 5.62 -5.14
N SER A 80 -9.45 4.73 -4.27
CA SER A 80 -9.11 3.37 -4.64
C SER A 80 -10.38 2.53 -4.84
N PRO A 81 -10.36 1.56 -5.77
CA PRO A 81 -11.33 0.47 -5.69
C PRO A 81 -11.15 -0.26 -4.36
N LEU A 82 -12.15 -1.06 -3.99
CA LEU A 82 -12.07 -1.91 -2.82
C LEU A 82 -10.83 -2.84 -2.93
N LEU A 83 -9.86 -2.63 -2.05
CA LEU A 83 -8.69 -3.49 -1.90
C LEU A 83 -9.10 -4.71 -1.09
N GLY A 84 -9.11 -5.89 -1.69
CA GLY A 84 -9.49 -7.13 -1.00
C GLY A 84 -10.02 -8.19 -1.95
N GLY A 85 -10.63 -9.23 -1.38
CA GLY A 85 -11.35 -10.27 -2.15
C GLY A 85 -10.50 -11.45 -2.65
N GLY A 86 -9.16 -11.35 -2.59
CA GLY A 86 -8.26 -12.46 -2.83
C GLY A 86 -7.39 -12.69 -1.61
N GLY A 87 -7.62 -13.78 -0.89
CA GLY A 87 -6.85 -14.10 0.31
C GLY A 87 -5.35 -14.14 0.02
N VAL A 88 -4.58 -13.22 0.62
CA VAL A 88 -3.14 -13.11 0.36
C VAL A 88 -2.39 -14.00 1.33
N PRO A 89 -1.47 -14.87 0.85
CA PRO A 89 -0.64 -15.67 1.74
C PRO A 89 0.33 -14.76 2.49
N VAL A 90 0.18 -14.73 3.80
CA VAL A 90 1.04 -14.02 4.75
C VAL A 90 1.71 -15.01 5.69
N SER A 91 2.79 -14.61 6.33
CA SER A 91 3.38 -15.42 7.40
C SER A 91 2.43 -15.56 8.59
N GLU A 92 2.50 -16.70 9.27
CA GLU A 92 1.70 -16.96 10.47
C GLU A 92 1.94 -15.91 11.57
N ASP A 93 3.18 -15.42 11.70
CA ASP A 93 3.53 -14.37 12.67
C ASP A 93 2.81 -13.04 12.34
N THR A 94 2.77 -12.68 11.04
CA THR A 94 2.08 -11.49 10.54
C THR A 94 0.57 -11.62 10.74
N ALA A 95 -0.03 -12.79 10.50
CA ALA A 95 -1.45 -13.03 10.74
C ALA A 95 -1.82 -12.92 12.23
N ARG A 96 -1.07 -13.56 13.13
CA ARG A 96 -1.32 -13.48 14.58
C ARG A 96 -1.15 -12.05 15.11
N ALA A 97 -0.16 -11.33 14.60
CA ALA A 97 0.05 -9.94 14.97
C ALA A 97 -1.09 -9.03 14.47
N LEU A 98 -1.58 -9.27 13.25
CA LEU A 98 -2.73 -8.56 12.72
C LEU A 98 -4.00 -8.83 13.54
N GLU A 99 -4.24 -10.09 13.92
CA GLU A 99 -5.36 -10.45 14.81
C GLU A 99 -5.27 -9.75 16.17
N ALA A 100 -4.07 -9.70 16.78
CA ALA A 100 -3.86 -8.99 18.03
C ALA A 100 -4.12 -7.48 17.92
N ASP A 101 -3.65 -6.84 16.83
CA ASP A 101 -3.89 -5.43 16.54
C ASP A 101 -5.39 -5.15 16.27
N CYS A 102 -6.09 -6.09 15.63
CA CYS A 102 -7.53 -6.02 15.44
C CYS A 102 -8.29 -6.09 16.78
N VAL A 103 -7.89 -6.98 17.68
CA VAL A 103 -8.47 -7.07 19.05
C VAL A 103 -8.17 -5.80 19.85
N ALA A 104 -6.96 -5.24 19.70
CA ALA A 104 -6.58 -3.95 20.29
C ALA A 104 -7.28 -2.75 19.64
N ARG A 105 -8.09 -2.97 18.60
CA ARG A 105 -8.81 -1.96 17.81
C ARG A 105 -7.91 -0.89 17.21
N ARG A 106 -6.65 -1.21 16.96
CA ARG A 106 -5.67 -0.27 16.40
C ARG A 106 -4.76 -1.02 15.44
N VAL A 107 -4.94 -0.79 14.15
CA VAL A 107 -4.18 -1.48 13.10
C VAL A 107 -3.31 -0.47 12.36
N ARG A 108 -2.02 -0.79 12.23
CA ARG A 108 -1.07 -0.02 11.42
C ARG A 108 -0.83 -0.74 10.10
N LEU A 109 -1.34 -0.19 9.01
CA LEU A 109 -1.03 -0.66 7.66
C LEU A 109 -0.08 0.31 6.97
N ARG A 110 0.64 -0.20 5.98
CA ARG A 110 1.40 0.60 5.03
C ARG A 110 0.74 0.46 3.66
N LEU A 111 0.15 1.54 3.18
CA LEU A 111 -0.38 1.66 1.84
C LEU A 111 0.78 1.98 0.89
N VAL A 112 0.92 1.17 -0.16
CA VAL A 112 1.92 1.36 -1.20
C VAL A 112 1.20 1.65 -2.50
N VAL A 113 1.58 2.73 -3.17
CA VAL A 113 1.10 3.09 -4.50
C VAL A 113 2.29 3.13 -5.45
N MET A 114 2.13 2.49 -6.59
CA MET A 114 3.15 2.40 -7.63
C MET A 114 2.55 2.83 -8.95
N GLY A 115 3.34 3.41 -9.83
CA GLY A 115 2.91 3.71 -11.19
C GLY A 115 3.90 4.61 -11.88
N ARG A 116 3.41 5.47 -12.76
CA ARG A 116 4.26 6.39 -13.53
C ARG A 116 3.70 7.79 -13.49
N VAL A 117 4.59 8.77 -13.43
CA VAL A 117 4.25 10.20 -13.46
C VAL A 117 4.98 10.88 -14.61
N LYS A 118 4.31 11.84 -15.22
CA LYS A 118 4.86 12.68 -16.29
C LYS A 118 4.56 14.15 -16.00
N TYR A 119 5.57 14.99 -16.13
CA TYR A 119 5.47 16.42 -15.93
C TYR A 119 5.27 17.11 -17.28
N ARG A 120 4.33 18.06 -17.32
CA ARG A 120 4.04 18.88 -18.50
C ARG A 120 4.11 20.35 -18.11
N SER A 121 5.13 21.06 -18.60
CA SER A 121 5.32 22.50 -18.38
C SER A 121 5.36 23.23 -19.73
N GLY A 122 4.27 23.92 -20.06
CA GLY A 122 4.15 24.65 -21.33
C GLY A 122 4.40 23.74 -22.55
N PRO A 123 5.35 24.09 -23.45
CA PRO A 123 5.68 23.27 -24.62
C PRO A 123 6.58 22.08 -24.30
N PHE A 124 7.23 22.06 -23.12
CA PHE A 124 8.16 21.00 -22.74
C PHE A 124 7.41 19.84 -22.07
N ARG A 125 7.72 18.62 -22.53
CA ARG A 125 7.18 17.36 -21.98
C ARG A 125 8.35 16.56 -21.44
N THR A 126 8.32 16.20 -20.16
CA THR A 126 9.31 15.25 -19.64
C THR A 126 8.97 13.82 -20.08
N GLY A 127 9.94 12.92 -19.96
CA GLY A 127 9.66 11.49 -20.00
C GLY A 127 8.79 11.03 -18.82
N TRP A 128 8.28 9.81 -18.93
CA TRP A 128 7.66 9.12 -17.79
C TRP A 128 8.74 8.74 -16.76
N ARG A 129 8.43 8.95 -15.49
CA ARG A 129 9.24 8.48 -14.36
C ARG A 129 8.42 7.51 -13.53
N ASP A 130 9.08 6.56 -12.90
CA ASP A 130 8.41 5.66 -11.98
C ASP A 130 8.05 6.41 -10.70
N LEU A 131 6.84 6.19 -10.22
CA LEU A 131 6.31 6.77 -9.00
C LEU A 131 6.15 5.66 -7.97
N TYR A 132 6.69 5.88 -6.78
CA TYR A 132 6.54 4.98 -5.65
C TYR A 132 6.20 5.78 -4.40
N VAL A 133 5.00 5.55 -3.87
CA VAL A 133 4.48 6.23 -2.68
C VAL A 133 4.26 5.22 -1.57
N ARG A 134 4.70 5.56 -0.36
CA ARG A 134 4.50 4.75 0.84
C ARG A 134 3.87 5.61 1.93
N CYS A 135 2.67 5.24 2.36
CA CYS A 135 1.95 5.91 3.43
C CYS A 135 1.75 4.93 4.59
N ASP A 136 2.23 5.30 5.78
CA ASP A 136 1.91 4.56 7.00
C ASP A 136 0.59 5.09 7.56
N VAL A 137 -0.43 4.25 7.56
CA VAL A 137 -1.78 4.59 8.04
C VAL A 137 -2.07 3.84 9.34
N ILE A 138 -2.64 4.55 10.31
CA ILE A 138 -3.13 3.95 11.55
C ILE A 138 -4.61 4.28 11.65
N PHE A 139 -5.45 3.25 11.68
CA PHE A 139 -6.89 3.39 11.83
C PHE A 139 -7.37 2.60 13.03
N GLY A 140 -8.42 3.13 13.67
CA GLY A 140 -9.08 2.49 14.80
C GLY A 140 -10.23 1.63 14.30
N LEU A 141 -10.33 0.37 14.71
CA LEU A 141 -11.50 -0.44 14.37
C LEU A 141 -12.65 -0.10 15.32
N SER A 142 -13.74 0.47 14.79
CA SER A 142 -15.00 0.59 15.51
C SER A 142 -15.81 -0.70 15.35
N THR A 143 -16.55 -1.07 16.40
CA THR A 143 -17.43 -2.26 16.42
C THR A 143 -18.89 -1.86 16.24
N GLU A 144 -19.14 -0.69 15.64
CA GLU A 144 -20.50 -0.29 15.28
C GLU A 144 -20.88 -1.04 14.01
N ALA A 145 -21.25 -2.31 14.21
CA ALA A 145 -22.00 -3.13 13.28
C ALA A 145 -23.49 -2.76 13.27
N ASP A 146 -23.82 -1.47 13.40
CA ASP A 146 -25.16 -0.94 13.18
C ASP A 146 -25.26 -0.42 11.75
N GLY A 147 -25.42 -1.35 10.80
CA GLY A 147 -26.13 -1.11 9.54
C GLY A 147 -25.59 -0.07 8.55
N GLY A 148 -24.40 0.51 8.76
CA GLY A 148 -23.81 1.49 7.85
C GLY A 148 -22.33 1.20 7.63
N GLY A 149 -21.91 1.09 6.37
CA GLY A 149 -20.49 1.13 6.00
C GLY A 149 -19.91 2.50 6.30
N GLY A 150 -19.67 2.77 7.59
CA GLY A 150 -19.19 4.05 8.10
C GLY A 150 -17.69 4.22 7.88
N ASP A 151 -17.30 5.46 7.62
CA ASP A 151 -15.89 5.86 7.51
C ASP A 151 -15.14 5.53 8.81
N VAL A 152 -14.07 4.75 8.70
CA VAL A 152 -13.22 4.40 9.83
C VAL A 152 -12.37 5.62 10.21
N PRO A 153 -12.34 6.04 11.50
CA PRO A 153 -11.56 7.21 11.89
C PRO A 153 -10.07 6.94 11.69
N LEU A 154 -9.44 7.76 10.84
CA LEU A 154 -7.99 7.87 10.79
C LEU A 154 -7.51 8.47 12.11
N LEU A 155 -6.74 7.70 12.86
CA LEU A 155 -6.20 8.15 14.15
C LEU A 155 -5.09 9.17 13.98
N GLU A 156 -4.46 9.21 12.79
CA GLU A 156 -3.39 10.14 12.45
C GLU A 156 -3.41 10.42 10.94
N TYR A 157 -3.11 11.66 10.53
CA TYR A 157 -2.95 11.99 9.12
C TYR A 157 -1.65 11.37 8.60
N PRO A 158 -1.73 10.46 7.60
CA PRO A 158 -0.56 9.69 7.19
C PRO A 158 0.44 10.58 6.45
N ARG A 159 1.70 10.56 6.89
CA ARG A 159 2.80 11.12 6.12
C ARG A 159 3.22 10.12 5.06
N CYS A 160 3.06 10.50 3.79
CA CYS A 160 3.46 9.69 2.66
C CYS A 160 4.89 10.04 2.23
N ALA A 161 5.77 9.05 2.15
CA ALA A 161 7.05 9.17 1.47
C ALA A 161 6.84 8.95 -0.04
N VAL A 162 7.32 9.88 -0.86
CA VAL A 162 7.18 9.86 -2.32
C VAL A 162 8.56 9.80 -2.96
N ASP A 163 8.78 8.76 -3.75
CA ASP A 163 9.98 8.55 -4.55
C ASP A 163 9.55 8.63 -6.04
N ALA A 164 10.00 9.65 -6.80
CA ALA A 164 9.53 9.97 -8.16
C ALA A 164 10.61 10.59 -9.08
#